data_AF-A0A6P0WWL3-F1
#
_entry.id   AF-A0A6P0WWL3-F1
#
_cell.length_a   1.000
_cell.length_b   1.000
_cell.length_c   1.000
_cell.angle_alpha   90.00
_cell.angle_beta   90.00
_cell.angle_gamma   90.00
#
_symmetry.space_group_name_H-M   'P 1'
#
loop_
_entity.id
_entity.type
_entity.pdbx_description
1 polymer ?
#
loop_
_entity_poly.entity_id
_entity_poly.type
_entity_poly.pdbx_seq_one_letter_code
_entity_poly.pdbx_strand_id
1 'polypeptide(L)'
;MNIKKSLSVLIALLGLLVFVGGCGSNSETAEQGTEETTEVAETESKTQEAVVEFDEEKTAKLTATARFLAGMEVKDNEAIAKMTESGAWQSHASYLNGAWSQLEGQQLSKARAWSKEELKAINASSPPIFYPFSGPDFLYGFTMFPKGSEYVMLALEPVGEVPDLEELSESQRNAKLQGVVGALSEILKFSFFRTNDMQVDLAQQGALPIILVFMARTNNQIMDIQPISMDGNANIQPQGEGAAGDNSISGVKITFLPEGESEPRTLHYFSTDISNEGLAKTPQLKAFVQQLGTPTTYLKAASYLMYRDSFSQIRDLILTQSGNLLQDDSGMPIKYVDEGKWDITYYGNYTSPIGLFAERYQPELRKIYQGDNTIKPLNFGIGYKFGVNESNLMLSTKKDKPE
;
A
#
# COMPACT_ATOMS: atom_id res chain seq x y z
N MET A 1 36.93 27.10 13.26
CA MET A 1 36.31 27.84 14.39
C MET A 1 34.81 27.91 14.11
N ASN A 2 34.11 26.80 14.37
CA ASN A 2 33.12 26.65 15.44
C ASN A 2 32.01 27.71 15.43
N ILE A 3 30.76 27.28 15.20
CA ILE A 3 29.75 27.15 16.27
C ILE A 3 28.56 26.35 15.71
N LYS A 4 28.37 25.14 16.27
CA LYS A 4 27.11 24.40 16.31
C LYS A 4 26.16 25.10 17.29
N LYS A 5 24.86 25.09 17.04
CA LYS A 5 23.86 25.02 18.12
C LYS A 5 22.72 24.09 17.69
N SER A 6 22.59 23.00 18.44
CA SER A 6 21.40 22.17 18.50
C SER A 6 20.42 22.83 19.48
N LEU A 7 19.13 22.54 19.34
CA LEU A 7 18.19 22.75 20.42
C LEU A 7 17.22 21.56 20.45
N SER A 8 17.47 20.68 21.41
CA SER A 8 16.59 19.61 21.85
C SER A 8 15.75 20.17 22.98
N VAL A 9 14.43 19.98 22.94
CA VAL A 9 13.54 20.26 24.08
C VAL A 9 12.91 18.93 24.50
N LEU A 10 13.39 18.43 25.63
CA LEU A 10 12.88 17.30 26.38
C LEU A 10 12.15 17.89 27.59
N ILE A 11 10.85 17.61 27.76
CA ILE A 11 10.12 17.93 28.99
C ILE A 11 9.72 16.62 29.63
N ALA A 12 10.32 16.36 30.78
CA ALA A 12 9.90 15.34 31.74
C ALA A 12 8.97 15.97 32.78
N LEU A 13 7.93 15.26 33.18
CA LEU A 13 7.17 15.57 34.39
C LEU A 13 6.79 14.27 35.09
N LEU A 14 7.13 14.22 36.38
CA LEU A 14 7.10 13.08 37.27
C LEU A 14 6.45 13.53 38.58
N GLY A 15 5.57 12.71 39.14
CA GLY A 15 4.87 12.92 40.42
C GLY A 15 3.50 12.22 40.39
N LEU A 16 3.11 11.14 41.07
CA LEU A 16 3.50 10.33 42.25
C LEU A 16 2.36 10.34 43.31
N LEU A 17 1.67 9.18 43.45
CA LEU A 17 1.02 8.55 44.65
C LEU A 17 -0.15 9.31 45.36
N VAL A 18 -1.27 8.73 45.85
CA VAL A 18 -1.50 7.55 46.75
C VAL A 18 -2.99 7.05 46.74
N PHE A 19 -3.14 5.72 46.90
CA PHE A 19 -4.21 4.80 47.43
C PHE A 19 -5.56 5.28 48.02
N VAL A 20 -6.63 4.44 47.89
CA VAL A 20 -7.17 3.42 48.86
C VAL A 20 -8.48 2.78 48.30
N GLY A 21 -8.58 1.44 48.13
CA GLY A 21 -9.47 0.48 48.86
C GLY A 21 -10.88 0.29 48.22
N GLY A 22 -11.57 -0.86 48.13
CA GLY A 22 -11.49 -2.25 48.60
C GLY A 22 -12.93 -2.85 48.66
N CYS A 23 -13.07 -4.19 48.51
CA CYS A 23 -14.28 -5.06 48.69
C CYS A 23 -15.37 -5.04 47.59
N GLY A 24 -16.06 -6.13 47.21
CA GLY A 24 -16.06 -7.55 47.61
C GLY A 24 -17.31 -8.29 47.08
N SER A 25 -17.10 -9.56 46.64
CA SER A 25 -17.98 -10.76 46.62
C SER A 25 -19.38 -10.85 45.97
N ASN A 26 -19.50 -11.83 45.06
CA ASN A 26 -20.50 -12.91 44.89
C ASN A 26 -22.00 -12.71 45.19
N SER A 27 -22.85 -13.13 44.24
CA SER A 27 -23.77 -14.28 44.45
C SER A 27 -24.35 -14.82 43.13
N GLU A 28 -24.26 -16.14 42.97
CA GLU A 28 -25.05 -16.96 42.05
C GLU A 28 -26.51 -17.07 42.53
N THR A 29 -27.44 -17.22 41.58
CA THR A 29 -28.63 -18.06 41.79
C THR A 29 -29.12 -18.65 40.45
N ALA A 30 -29.10 -19.98 40.35
CA ALA A 30 -30.00 -20.80 39.52
C ALA A 30 -31.43 -20.71 40.09
N GLU A 31 -32.55 -21.12 39.50
CA GLU A 31 -32.93 -22.25 38.64
C GLU A 31 -34.27 -21.89 37.97
N GLN A 32 -34.59 -22.50 36.82
CA GLN A 32 -35.66 -23.51 36.70
C GLN A 32 -35.94 -23.81 35.23
N GLY A 33 -35.86 -25.11 34.91
CA GLY A 33 -36.19 -25.64 33.60
C GLY A 33 -37.69 -25.88 33.42
N THR A 34 -38.09 -25.99 32.16
CA THR A 34 -39.23 -26.80 31.75
C THR A 34 -38.90 -27.34 30.36
N GLU A 35 -38.86 -28.66 30.23
CA GLU A 35 -38.77 -29.37 28.96
C GLU A 35 -40.12 -29.29 28.25
N GLU A 36 -40.12 -29.03 26.94
CA GLU A 36 -41.12 -29.63 26.04
C GLU A 36 -40.60 -29.71 24.59
N THR A 37 -40.48 -30.96 24.13
CA THR A 37 -40.73 -31.48 22.78
C THR A 37 -39.99 -30.92 21.55
N THR A 38 -39.10 -31.77 21.06
CA THR A 38 -38.56 -31.85 19.69
C THR A 38 -39.65 -31.83 18.61
N GLU A 39 -39.53 -30.88 17.67
CA GLU A 39 -40.10 -30.96 16.33
C GLU A 39 -38.99 -30.61 15.33
N VAL A 40 -38.62 -31.58 14.48
CA VAL A 40 -37.59 -31.45 13.46
C VAL A 40 -38.25 -30.81 12.24
N ALA A 41 -37.96 -29.52 12.01
CA ALA A 41 -38.31 -28.84 10.77
C ALA A 41 -37.02 -28.54 10.00
N GLU A 42 -36.83 -29.25 8.88
CA GLU A 42 -35.87 -28.93 7.83
C GLU A 42 -36.04 -27.46 7.44
N THR A 43 -35.02 -26.63 7.71
CA THR A 43 -34.97 -25.28 7.20
C THR A 43 -33.85 -25.24 6.17
N GLU A 44 -34.26 -25.20 4.90
CA GLU A 44 -33.41 -24.92 3.76
C GLU A 44 -32.60 -23.63 4.04
N SER A 45 -31.28 -23.77 4.12
CA SER A 45 -30.36 -22.64 4.21
C SER A 45 -30.33 -21.92 2.87
N LYS A 46 -31.14 -20.87 2.72
CA LYS A 46 -30.88 -19.83 1.74
C LYS A 46 -29.80 -18.92 2.30
N THR A 47 -28.59 -19.10 1.79
CA THR A 47 -27.49 -18.15 1.94
C THR A 47 -27.89 -16.85 1.22
N GLN A 48 -28.35 -15.85 1.96
CA GLN A 48 -28.37 -14.47 1.47
C GLN A 48 -26.93 -13.97 1.54
N GLU A 49 -26.27 -13.87 0.38
CA GLU A 49 -25.10 -13.00 0.21
C GLU A 49 -25.56 -11.58 0.55
N ALA A 50 -25.09 -11.06 1.68
CA ALA A 50 -25.29 -9.67 2.04
C ALA A 50 -24.46 -8.82 1.06
N VAL A 51 -25.11 -8.31 0.00
CA VAL A 51 -24.58 -7.20 -0.78
C VAL A 51 -24.40 -6.06 0.21
N VAL A 52 -23.15 -5.69 0.49
CA VAL A 52 -22.85 -4.55 1.36
C VAL A 52 -23.49 -3.32 0.69
N GLU A 53 -24.53 -2.76 1.31
CA GLU A 53 -25.18 -1.55 0.83
C GLU A 53 -24.23 -0.39 1.14
N PHE A 54 -23.58 0.14 0.10
CA PHE A 54 -22.70 1.30 0.22
C PHE A 54 -23.48 2.59 -0.02
N ASP A 55 -23.08 3.64 0.68
CA ASP A 55 -23.62 4.98 0.49
C ASP A 55 -23.26 5.49 -0.93
N GLU A 56 -24.26 5.53 -1.81
CA GLU A 56 -24.10 5.94 -3.21
C GLU A 56 -23.65 7.41 -3.33
N GLU A 57 -24.14 8.29 -2.46
CA GLU A 57 -23.78 9.71 -2.46
C GLU A 57 -22.32 9.89 -2.05
N LYS A 58 -21.90 9.20 -0.98
CA LYS A 58 -20.50 9.16 -0.54
C LYS A 58 -19.59 8.59 -1.63
N THR A 59 -19.99 7.48 -2.24
CA THR A 59 -19.25 6.83 -3.34
C THR A 59 -19.06 7.79 -4.51
N ALA A 60 -20.13 8.50 -4.91
CA ALA A 60 -20.10 9.48 -5.98
C ALA A 60 -19.18 10.66 -5.65
N LYS A 61 -19.26 11.23 -4.43
CA LYS A 61 -18.41 12.35 -3.99
C LYS A 61 -16.93 11.95 -3.92
N LEU A 62 -16.60 10.80 -3.34
CA LEU A 62 -15.22 10.31 -3.23
C LEU A 62 -14.62 10.02 -4.61
N THR A 63 -15.36 9.32 -5.46
CA THR A 63 -14.93 9.01 -6.83
C THR A 63 -14.77 10.29 -7.67
N ALA A 64 -15.70 11.24 -7.57
CA ALA A 64 -15.60 12.54 -8.23
C ALA A 64 -14.38 13.34 -7.75
N THR A 65 -14.09 13.34 -6.45
CA THR A 65 -12.91 13.99 -5.87
C THR A 65 -11.63 13.39 -6.43
N ALA A 66 -11.52 12.05 -6.46
CA ALA A 66 -10.37 11.37 -7.02
C ALA A 66 -10.17 11.66 -8.52
N ARG A 67 -11.27 11.67 -9.30
CA ARG A 67 -11.23 12.01 -10.73
C ARG A 67 -10.85 13.47 -10.97
N PHE A 68 -11.34 14.39 -10.13
CA PHE A 68 -10.94 15.80 -10.17
C PHE A 68 -9.44 15.97 -9.95
N LEU A 69 -8.88 15.35 -8.88
CA LEU A 69 -7.44 15.36 -8.60
C LEU A 69 -6.64 14.71 -9.73
N ALA A 70 -7.17 13.64 -10.32
CA ALA A 70 -6.55 12.93 -11.43
C ALA A 70 -6.60 13.70 -12.76
N GLY A 71 -7.30 14.84 -12.85
CA GLY A 71 -7.49 15.54 -14.12
C GLY A 71 -8.33 14.75 -15.13
N MET A 72 -9.30 13.97 -14.63
CA MET A 72 -10.25 13.17 -15.40
C MET A 72 -11.64 13.81 -15.36
N GLU A 73 -12.44 13.56 -16.39
CA GLU A 73 -13.83 14.02 -16.46
C GLU A 73 -14.64 13.55 -15.24
N VAL A 74 -15.40 14.46 -14.61
CA VAL A 74 -16.28 14.19 -13.47
C VAL A 74 -17.73 14.18 -13.96
N LYS A 75 -18.42 13.05 -13.84
CA LYS A 75 -19.80 12.87 -14.35
C LYS A 75 -20.84 12.80 -13.23
N ASP A 76 -20.51 12.08 -12.17
CA ASP A 76 -21.50 11.64 -11.18
C ASP A 76 -21.63 12.60 -9.98
N ASN A 77 -21.12 13.82 -10.10
CA ASN A 77 -21.24 14.87 -9.08
C ASN A 77 -21.20 16.27 -9.73
N GLU A 78 -22.36 16.92 -9.84
CA GLU A 78 -22.48 18.21 -10.53
C GLU A 78 -21.69 19.35 -9.87
N ALA A 79 -21.57 19.34 -8.54
CA ALA A 79 -20.86 20.38 -7.79
C ALA A 79 -19.37 20.37 -8.13
N ILE A 80 -18.74 19.19 -8.10
CA ILE A 80 -17.34 19.02 -8.47
C ILE A 80 -17.15 19.16 -9.99
N ALA A 81 -18.10 18.70 -10.81
CA ALA A 81 -18.03 18.83 -12.27
C ALA A 81 -17.91 20.30 -12.71
N LYS A 82 -18.67 21.22 -12.11
CA LYS A 82 -18.56 22.67 -12.40
C LYS A 82 -17.16 23.22 -12.15
N MET A 83 -16.44 22.69 -11.16
CA MET A 83 -15.07 23.15 -10.84
C MET A 83 -14.05 22.81 -11.95
N THR A 84 -14.37 21.82 -12.80
CA THR A 84 -13.53 21.42 -13.95
C THR A 84 -13.54 22.44 -15.10
N GLU A 85 -14.46 23.40 -15.08
CA GLU A 85 -14.54 24.48 -16.08
C GLU A 85 -13.43 25.53 -15.91
N SER A 86 -12.75 25.55 -14.76
CA SER A 86 -11.66 26.50 -14.50
C SER A 86 -10.44 26.25 -15.41
N GLY A 87 -9.82 27.33 -15.90
CA GLY A 87 -8.62 27.23 -16.75
C GLY A 87 -7.43 26.55 -16.06
N ALA A 88 -7.32 26.69 -14.74
CA ALA A 88 -6.31 26.01 -13.93
C ALA A 88 -6.51 24.49 -13.95
N TRP A 89 -7.75 24.02 -13.76
CA TRP A 89 -8.05 22.59 -13.82
C TRP A 89 -7.87 22.03 -15.24
N GLN A 90 -8.30 22.75 -16.28
CA GLN A 90 -8.12 22.30 -17.68
C GLN A 90 -6.64 22.16 -18.06
N SER A 91 -5.79 23.06 -17.56
CA SER A 91 -4.34 22.97 -17.73
C SER A 91 -3.75 21.76 -17.00
N HIS A 92 -4.18 21.53 -15.75
CA HIS A 92 -3.82 20.35 -14.95
C HIS A 92 -4.24 19.04 -15.64
N ALA A 93 -5.48 18.95 -16.08
CA ALA A 93 -6.02 17.80 -16.79
C ALA A 93 -5.25 17.52 -18.08
N SER A 94 -4.96 18.55 -18.88
CA SER A 94 -4.18 18.41 -20.11
C SER A 94 -2.78 17.87 -19.84
N TYR A 95 -2.10 18.37 -18.81
CA TYR A 95 -0.79 17.87 -18.40
C TYR A 95 -0.85 16.40 -17.96
N LEU A 96 -1.75 16.05 -17.03
CA LEU A 96 -1.84 14.67 -16.53
C LEU A 96 -2.28 13.70 -17.61
N ASN A 97 -3.18 14.08 -18.52
CA ASN A 97 -3.59 13.22 -19.62
C ASN A 97 -2.44 12.92 -20.59
N GLY A 98 -1.62 13.92 -20.91
CA GLY A 98 -0.41 13.74 -21.72
C GLY A 98 0.61 12.82 -21.04
N ALA A 99 0.92 13.10 -19.77
CA ALA A 99 1.87 12.29 -19.00
C ALA A 99 1.37 10.84 -18.81
N TRP A 100 0.08 10.66 -18.53
CA TRP A 100 -0.53 9.34 -18.36
C TRP A 100 -0.52 8.55 -19.66
N SER A 101 -0.90 9.15 -20.79
CA SER A 101 -0.89 8.49 -22.10
C SER A 101 0.51 7.98 -22.47
N GLN A 102 1.55 8.77 -22.16
CA GLN A 102 2.93 8.35 -22.35
C GLN A 102 3.30 7.17 -21.45
N LEU A 103 3.02 7.26 -20.14
CA LEU A 103 3.30 6.20 -19.17
C LEU A 103 2.58 4.89 -19.56
N GLU A 104 1.33 5.01 -19.98
CA GLU A 104 0.47 3.91 -20.39
C GLU A 104 1.04 3.14 -21.60
N GLY A 105 1.41 3.86 -22.66
CA GLY A 105 2.00 3.25 -23.87
C GLY A 105 3.42 2.72 -23.67
N GLN A 106 4.23 3.38 -22.82
CA GLN A 106 5.62 2.99 -22.60
C GLN A 106 5.76 1.82 -21.64
N GLN A 107 4.93 1.78 -20.58
CA GLN A 107 5.14 0.91 -19.41
C GLN A 107 3.88 0.14 -18.99
N LEU A 108 2.79 0.81 -18.62
CA LEU A 108 1.69 0.14 -17.89
C LEU A 108 0.97 -0.92 -18.73
N SER A 109 0.70 -0.66 -20.01
CA SER A 109 0.10 -1.66 -20.92
C SER A 109 0.92 -2.95 -20.99
N LYS A 110 2.25 -2.83 -21.05
CA LYS A 110 3.19 -3.95 -21.09
C LYS A 110 3.31 -4.65 -19.74
N ALA A 111 3.33 -3.88 -18.64
CA ALA A 111 3.33 -4.44 -17.30
C ALA A 111 2.06 -5.25 -17.01
N ARG A 112 0.88 -4.77 -17.46
CA ARG A 112 -0.38 -5.53 -17.37
C ARG A 112 -0.36 -6.79 -18.24
N ALA A 113 0.20 -6.70 -19.46
CA ALA A 113 0.35 -7.88 -20.31
C ALA A 113 1.29 -8.92 -19.68
N TRP A 114 2.40 -8.48 -19.09
CA TRP A 114 3.33 -9.34 -18.36
C TRP A 114 2.70 -9.96 -17.12
N SER A 115 2.02 -9.17 -16.28
CA SER A 115 1.31 -9.67 -15.10
C SER A 115 0.26 -10.72 -15.45
N LYS A 116 -0.51 -10.49 -16.53
CA LYS A 116 -1.54 -11.44 -16.99
C LYS A 116 -0.95 -12.80 -17.36
N GLU A 117 0.28 -12.84 -17.85
CA GLU A 117 0.97 -14.07 -18.24
C GLU A 117 1.73 -14.69 -17.06
N GLU A 118 2.70 -13.95 -16.51
CA GLU A 118 3.68 -14.47 -15.56
C GLU A 118 3.12 -14.57 -14.13
N LEU A 119 2.12 -13.75 -13.79
CA LEU A 119 1.45 -13.78 -12.49
C LEU A 119 0.05 -14.40 -12.56
N LYS A 120 -0.28 -15.13 -13.64
CA LYS A 120 -1.61 -15.71 -13.86
C LYS A 120 -2.09 -16.56 -12.68
N ALA A 121 -1.23 -17.49 -12.20
CA ALA A 121 -1.58 -18.39 -11.11
C ALA A 121 -1.77 -17.64 -9.79
N ILE A 122 -0.87 -16.68 -9.50
CA ILE A 122 -0.95 -15.82 -8.31
C ILE A 122 -2.23 -14.99 -8.33
N ASN A 123 -2.55 -14.35 -9.46
CA ASN A 123 -3.77 -13.55 -9.59
C ASN A 123 -5.05 -14.40 -9.54
N ALA A 124 -4.99 -15.66 -9.99
CA ALA A 124 -6.15 -16.56 -9.93
C ALA A 124 -6.55 -16.95 -8.50
N SER A 125 -5.62 -16.90 -7.53
CA SER A 125 -5.91 -17.20 -6.12
C SER A 125 -6.32 -15.97 -5.29
N SER A 126 -6.37 -14.78 -5.90
CA SER A 126 -6.71 -13.51 -5.24
C SER A 126 -6.07 -13.28 -3.85
N PRO A 127 -4.73 -13.41 -3.72
CA PRO A 127 -4.08 -13.39 -2.42
C PRO A 127 -4.10 -11.97 -1.82
N PRO A 128 -3.96 -11.85 -0.49
CA PRO A 128 -3.54 -10.59 0.14
C PRO A 128 -2.19 -10.13 -0.44
N ILE A 129 -2.08 -8.84 -0.71
CA ILE A 129 -0.86 -8.22 -1.24
C ILE A 129 -0.18 -7.44 -0.12
N PHE A 130 1.02 -7.86 0.25
CA PHE A 130 1.85 -7.14 1.21
C PHE A 130 2.89 -6.30 0.47
N TYR A 131 2.80 -4.98 0.57
CA TYR A 131 3.65 -4.05 -0.17
C TYR A 131 4.35 -3.05 0.78
N PRO A 132 5.38 -3.52 1.52
CA PRO A 132 6.19 -2.64 2.36
C PRO A 132 7.09 -1.75 1.50
N PHE A 133 7.46 -0.58 2.03
CA PHE A 133 8.22 0.45 1.32
C PHE A 133 7.52 1.00 0.07
N SER A 134 6.19 0.96 0.04
CA SER A 134 5.39 1.28 -1.15
C SER A 134 5.29 2.78 -1.45
N GLY A 135 5.44 3.63 -0.44
CA GLY A 135 4.96 5.01 -0.53
C GLY A 135 3.48 5.02 -0.96
N PRO A 136 3.02 5.99 -1.76
CA PRO A 136 1.66 6.01 -2.28
C PRO A 136 1.45 5.16 -3.56
N ASP A 137 2.35 4.23 -3.92
CA ASP A 137 2.32 3.49 -5.20
C ASP A 137 1.24 2.41 -5.30
N PHE A 138 -0.03 2.81 -5.24
CA PHE A 138 -1.14 1.93 -5.57
C PHE A 138 -1.08 1.48 -7.05
N LEU A 139 -0.58 2.34 -7.94
CA LEU A 139 -0.56 2.11 -9.37
C LEU A 139 0.14 0.79 -9.75
N TYR A 140 1.39 0.59 -9.35
CA TYR A 140 2.09 -0.66 -9.70
C TYR A 140 1.64 -1.83 -8.85
N GLY A 141 1.23 -1.61 -7.60
CA GLY A 141 0.64 -2.68 -6.77
C GLY A 141 -0.58 -3.30 -7.45
N PHE A 142 -1.51 -2.46 -7.89
CA PHE A 142 -2.72 -2.87 -8.62
C PHE A 142 -2.42 -3.37 -10.04
N THR A 143 -1.45 -2.78 -10.73
CA THR A 143 -1.04 -3.21 -12.08
C THR A 143 -0.47 -4.63 -12.09
N MET A 144 0.35 -4.97 -11.08
CA MET A 144 0.95 -6.31 -10.97
C MET A 144 -0.03 -7.33 -10.41
N PHE A 145 -0.85 -6.92 -9.46
CA PHE A 145 -1.77 -7.83 -8.76
C PHE A 145 -3.23 -7.37 -8.89
N PRO A 146 -3.79 -7.26 -10.10
CA PRO A 146 -5.12 -6.70 -10.31
C PRO A 146 -6.25 -7.57 -9.78
N LYS A 147 -5.96 -8.67 -9.08
CA LYS A 147 -6.91 -9.57 -8.40
C LYS A 147 -6.63 -9.72 -6.89
N GLY A 148 -5.71 -8.95 -6.32
CA GLY A 148 -5.47 -8.97 -4.88
C GLY A 148 -6.74 -8.63 -4.09
N SER A 149 -7.07 -9.43 -3.08
CA SER A 149 -8.27 -9.27 -2.24
C SER A 149 -8.15 -8.10 -1.27
N GLU A 150 -6.95 -7.90 -0.74
CA GLU A 150 -6.57 -6.75 0.08
C GLU A 150 -5.14 -6.29 -0.25
N TYR A 151 -4.87 -4.99 -0.12
CA TYR A 151 -3.56 -4.38 -0.34
C TYR A 151 -3.09 -3.74 0.96
N VAL A 152 -2.04 -4.28 1.56
CA VAL A 152 -1.41 -3.73 2.78
C VAL A 152 -0.14 -2.99 2.39
N MET A 153 -0.21 -1.67 2.38
CA MET A 153 0.87 -0.75 2.01
C MET A 153 1.46 -0.10 3.25
N LEU A 154 2.78 -0.20 3.41
CA LEU A 154 3.51 0.39 4.53
C LEU A 154 4.55 1.39 4.02
N ALA A 155 4.53 2.61 4.56
CA ALA A 155 5.52 3.63 4.24
C ALA A 155 5.64 4.67 5.36
N LEU A 156 6.53 5.66 5.20
CA LEU A 156 6.80 6.68 6.23
C LEU A 156 5.95 7.94 6.03
N GLU A 157 5.38 8.13 4.85
CA GLU A 157 4.62 9.31 4.51
C GLU A 157 3.32 9.35 5.32
N PRO A 158 2.96 10.53 5.87
CA PRO A 158 1.73 10.65 6.62
C PRO A 158 0.53 10.29 5.73
N VAL A 159 -0.54 9.79 6.34
CA VAL A 159 -1.76 9.42 5.62
C VAL A 159 -2.31 10.62 4.83
N GLY A 160 -2.42 11.77 5.48
CA GLY A 160 -3.09 12.94 4.92
C GLY A 160 -4.61 12.82 4.96
N GLU A 161 -5.29 13.69 4.23
CA GLU A 161 -6.75 13.81 4.22
C GLU A 161 -7.29 13.87 2.79
N VAL A 162 -8.55 13.49 2.62
CA VAL A 162 -9.28 13.73 1.37
C VAL A 162 -9.66 15.21 1.33
N PRO A 163 -9.27 15.97 0.29
CA PRO A 163 -9.63 17.37 0.22
C PRO A 163 -11.14 17.53 -0.01
N ASP A 164 -11.83 18.28 0.85
CA ASP A 164 -13.21 18.70 0.55
C ASP A 164 -13.18 19.85 -0.46
N LEU A 165 -13.34 19.51 -1.74
CA LEU A 165 -13.23 20.45 -2.85
C LEU A 165 -14.27 21.58 -2.79
N GLU A 166 -15.40 21.36 -2.12
CA GLU A 166 -16.50 22.31 -2.00
C GLU A 166 -16.21 23.39 -0.94
N GLU A 167 -15.47 23.03 0.11
CA GLU A 167 -15.04 23.98 1.15
C GLU A 167 -13.80 24.78 0.75
N LEU A 168 -13.01 24.30 -0.20
CA LEU A 168 -11.82 25.00 -0.68
C LEU A 168 -12.18 26.20 -1.57
N SER A 169 -11.47 27.30 -1.42
CA SER A 169 -11.44 28.37 -2.42
C SER A 169 -10.77 27.88 -3.71
N GLU A 170 -10.99 28.58 -4.82
CA GLU A 170 -10.34 28.26 -6.11
C GLU A 170 -8.80 28.29 -5.98
N SER A 171 -8.24 29.27 -5.27
CA SER A 171 -6.80 29.33 -5.03
C SER A 171 -6.28 28.13 -4.24
N GLN A 172 -7.03 27.65 -3.24
CA GLN A 172 -6.63 26.47 -2.47
C GLN A 172 -6.74 25.19 -3.31
N ARG A 173 -7.79 25.05 -4.14
CA ARG A 173 -7.89 23.95 -5.10
C ARG A 173 -6.69 23.95 -6.06
N ASN A 174 -6.33 25.11 -6.61
CA ASN A 174 -5.20 25.23 -7.52
C ASN A 174 -3.87 24.84 -6.85
N ALA A 175 -3.65 25.24 -5.60
CA ALA A 175 -2.48 24.82 -4.83
C ALA A 175 -2.44 23.30 -4.61
N LYS A 176 -3.59 22.66 -4.35
CA LYS A 176 -3.69 21.20 -4.24
C LYS A 176 -3.37 20.49 -5.56
N LEU A 177 -3.89 20.99 -6.69
CA LEU A 177 -3.57 20.44 -8.02
C LEU A 177 -2.07 20.54 -8.33
N GLN A 178 -1.43 21.67 -7.96
CA GLN A 178 0.02 21.84 -8.08
C GLN A 178 0.80 20.84 -7.21
N GLY A 179 0.39 20.63 -5.96
CA GLY A 179 1.00 19.63 -5.07
C GLY A 179 0.87 18.19 -5.59
N VAL A 180 -0.25 17.87 -6.26
CA VAL A 180 -0.44 16.58 -6.95
C VAL A 180 0.55 16.44 -8.12
N VAL A 181 0.67 17.46 -8.96
CA VAL A 181 1.64 17.45 -10.07
C VAL A 181 3.08 17.33 -9.58
N GLY A 182 3.44 18.06 -8.52
CA GLY A 182 4.76 17.99 -7.88
C GLY A 182 5.10 16.56 -7.47
N ALA A 183 4.23 15.95 -6.66
CA ALA A 183 4.41 14.59 -6.15
C ALA A 183 4.39 13.51 -7.24
N LEU A 184 3.59 13.67 -8.31
CA LEU A 184 3.45 12.69 -9.39
C LEU A 184 4.49 12.83 -10.51
N SER A 185 5.16 13.98 -10.61
CA SER A 185 6.03 14.29 -11.75
C SER A 185 7.13 13.24 -12.00
N GLU A 186 7.60 12.57 -10.94
CA GLU A 186 8.66 11.56 -11.02
C GLU A 186 8.12 10.15 -11.29
N ILE A 187 7.07 9.69 -10.60
CA ILE A 187 6.51 8.36 -10.89
C ILE A 187 5.95 8.27 -12.31
N LEU A 188 5.37 9.36 -12.82
CA LEU A 188 4.88 9.44 -14.19
C LEU A 188 6.00 9.41 -15.25
N LYS A 189 7.23 9.81 -14.87
CA LYS A 189 8.40 9.82 -15.78
C LYS A 189 9.28 8.59 -15.62
N PHE A 190 9.45 8.10 -14.40
CA PHE A 190 10.54 7.22 -14.01
C PHE A 190 10.08 5.93 -13.34
N SER A 191 8.78 5.70 -13.14
CA SER A 191 8.22 4.52 -12.44
C SER A 191 8.51 4.43 -10.94
N PHE A 192 9.19 5.41 -10.33
CA PHE A 192 9.45 5.45 -8.89
C PHE A 192 9.57 6.87 -8.35
N PHE A 193 9.53 6.96 -7.02
CA PHE A 193 9.61 8.17 -6.24
C PHE A 193 11.07 8.51 -5.90
N ARG A 194 11.52 9.76 -6.12
CA ARG A 194 12.95 10.15 -6.04
C ARG A 194 13.27 11.38 -5.22
N THR A 195 12.49 12.44 -5.34
CA THR A 195 13.00 13.78 -5.08
C THR A 195 12.75 14.21 -3.64
N ASN A 196 13.68 15.01 -3.10
CA ASN A 196 13.48 15.75 -1.86
C ASN A 196 12.21 16.62 -1.95
N ASP A 197 11.90 17.16 -3.13
CA ASP A 197 10.71 17.98 -3.36
C ASP A 197 9.42 17.18 -3.16
N MET A 198 9.36 15.93 -3.62
CA MET A 198 8.22 15.05 -3.37
C MET A 198 8.15 14.62 -1.89
N GLN A 199 9.27 14.40 -1.21
CA GLN A 199 9.26 14.17 0.23
C GLN A 199 8.63 15.36 0.98
N VAL A 200 8.93 16.59 0.54
CA VAL A 200 8.31 17.82 1.08
C VAL A 200 6.81 17.85 0.75
N ASP A 201 6.41 17.56 -0.49
CA ASP A 201 5.01 17.57 -0.90
C ASP A 201 4.19 16.52 -0.14
N LEU A 202 4.68 15.26 -0.06
CA LEU A 202 4.04 14.17 0.67
C LEU A 202 4.03 14.43 2.19
N ALA A 203 5.05 15.07 2.75
CA ALA A 203 5.03 15.50 4.15
C ALA A 203 3.94 16.55 4.43
N GLN A 204 3.59 17.39 3.44
CA GLN A 204 2.57 18.44 3.59
C GLN A 204 1.15 17.95 3.30
N GLN A 205 0.95 17.09 2.28
CA GLN A 205 -0.39 16.68 1.82
C GLN A 205 -0.77 15.24 2.17
N GLY A 206 0.21 14.42 2.53
CA GLY A 206 0.07 12.99 2.77
C GLY A 206 -0.04 12.12 1.52
N ALA A 207 -0.06 10.81 1.73
CA ALA A 207 -0.12 9.79 0.69
C ALA A 207 -1.50 9.67 0.04
N LEU A 208 -2.58 9.94 0.79
CA LEU A 208 -3.95 9.67 0.38
C LEU A 208 -4.35 10.37 -0.94
N PRO A 209 -4.12 11.70 -1.15
CA PRO A 209 -4.45 12.33 -2.42
C PRO A 209 -3.80 11.66 -3.64
N ILE A 210 -2.58 11.15 -3.49
CA ILE A 210 -1.83 10.48 -4.55
C ILE A 210 -2.38 9.08 -4.82
N ILE A 211 -2.71 8.33 -3.77
CA ILE A 211 -3.40 7.03 -3.89
C ILE A 211 -4.73 7.21 -4.65
N LEU A 212 -5.52 8.24 -4.33
CA LEU A 212 -6.79 8.53 -5.02
C LEU A 212 -6.59 8.82 -6.51
N VAL A 213 -5.55 9.58 -6.88
CA VAL A 213 -5.22 9.80 -8.29
C VAL A 213 -4.95 8.47 -9.00
N PHE A 214 -4.16 7.58 -8.40
CA PHE A 214 -3.89 6.27 -9.00
C PHE A 214 -5.13 5.39 -9.08
N MET A 215 -5.98 5.38 -8.06
CA MET A 215 -7.25 4.66 -8.07
C MET A 215 -8.16 5.13 -9.22
N ALA A 216 -8.35 6.44 -9.36
CA ALA A 216 -9.13 7.00 -10.46
C ALA A 216 -8.53 6.65 -11.84
N ARG A 217 -7.20 6.77 -11.98
CA ARG A 217 -6.49 6.49 -13.24
C ARG A 217 -6.38 5.00 -13.59
N THR A 218 -6.67 4.12 -12.64
CA THR A 218 -6.81 2.68 -12.84
C THR A 218 -8.29 2.25 -12.85
N ASN A 219 -9.20 3.22 -13.03
CA ASN A 219 -10.65 3.04 -13.13
C ASN A 219 -11.28 2.33 -11.92
N ASN A 220 -10.82 2.64 -10.72
CA ASN A 220 -11.47 2.18 -9.50
C ASN A 220 -12.49 3.22 -9.01
N GLN A 221 -13.68 2.76 -8.64
CA GLN A 221 -14.65 3.56 -7.87
C GLN A 221 -14.29 3.48 -6.40
N ILE A 222 -14.33 4.61 -5.69
CA ILE A 222 -14.00 4.67 -4.27
C ILE A 222 -15.30 4.71 -3.49
N MET A 223 -15.56 3.65 -2.73
CA MET A 223 -16.81 3.43 -2.02
C MET A 223 -16.74 4.00 -0.61
N ASP A 224 -15.60 3.82 0.05
CA ASP A 224 -15.39 4.28 1.41
C ASP A 224 -13.92 4.63 1.68
N ILE A 225 -13.71 5.62 2.53
CA ILE A 225 -12.41 5.99 3.08
C ILE A 225 -12.61 6.18 4.59
N GLN A 226 -11.93 5.35 5.37
CA GLN A 226 -12.02 5.36 6.82
C GLN A 226 -10.63 5.55 7.42
N PRO A 227 -10.40 6.64 8.18
CA PRO A 227 -9.23 6.73 9.06
C PRO A 227 -9.27 5.60 10.08
N ILE A 228 -8.15 4.88 10.22
CA ILE A 228 -8.05 3.70 11.10
C ILE A 228 -6.83 3.78 11.99
N SER A 229 -6.84 2.98 13.05
CA SER A 229 -5.66 2.71 13.88
C SER A 229 -5.52 1.21 14.13
N MET A 230 -4.27 0.75 14.19
CA MET A 230 -3.93 -0.60 14.62
C MET A 230 -3.57 -0.58 16.10
N ASP A 231 -4.34 -1.32 16.91
CA ASP A 231 -4.12 -1.44 18.35
C ASP A 231 -2.95 -2.38 18.69
N GLY A 232 -2.57 -2.46 19.97
CA GLY A 232 -1.48 -3.33 20.43
C GLY A 232 -1.73 -4.84 20.23
N ASN A 233 -2.96 -5.25 19.93
CA ASN A 233 -3.36 -6.63 19.64
C ASN A 233 -3.44 -6.92 18.13
N ALA A 234 -2.99 -5.98 17.30
CA ALA A 234 -3.03 -6.04 15.84
C ALA A 234 -4.44 -5.97 15.23
N ASN A 235 -5.44 -5.47 15.96
CA ASN A 235 -6.77 -5.22 15.41
C ASN A 235 -6.84 -3.84 14.77
N ILE A 236 -7.51 -3.76 13.62
CA ILE A 236 -7.83 -2.50 12.95
C ILE A 236 -9.16 -1.96 13.51
N GLN A 237 -9.15 -0.71 13.97
CA GLN A 237 -10.35 -0.01 14.46
C GLN A 237 -10.47 1.36 13.78
N PRO A 238 -11.69 1.92 13.64
CA PRO A 238 -11.88 3.30 13.23
C PRO A 238 -11.10 4.25 14.16
N GLN A 239 -10.46 5.28 13.59
CA GLN A 239 -9.71 6.24 14.38
C GLN A 239 -10.67 7.05 15.27
N GLY A 240 -10.42 7.05 16.59
CA GLY A 240 -11.25 7.76 17.59
C GLY A 240 -12.22 6.87 18.37
N GLU A 241 -12.42 5.61 17.97
CA GLU A 241 -13.16 4.61 18.76
C GLU A 241 -12.18 3.77 19.58
N GLY A 242 -12.22 3.92 20.91
CA GLY A 242 -11.29 3.28 21.84
C GLY A 242 -10.06 4.12 22.13
N ALA A 243 -9.48 3.95 23.33
CA ALA A 243 -8.25 4.64 23.71
C ALA A 243 -7.12 4.18 22.77
N ALA A 244 -6.75 5.03 21.81
CA ALA A 244 -5.52 4.87 21.04
C ALA A 244 -4.37 4.86 22.04
N GLY A 245 -3.94 3.66 22.45
CA GLY A 245 -2.86 3.51 23.40
C GLY A 245 -1.58 4.12 22.85
N ASP A 246 -0.68 4.52 23.75
CA ASP A 246 0.69 4.84 23.39
C ASP A 246 1.23 3.67 22.54
N ASN A 247 1.63 3.96 21.29
CA ASN A 247 2.09 3.02 20.24
C ASN A 247 1.04 2.51 19.22
N SER A 248 -0.18 3.04 19.14
CA SER A 248 -1.07 2.71 18.00
C SER A 248 -0.48 3.15 16.65
N ILE A 249 -0.72 2.36 15.58
CA ILE A 249 -0.26 2.71 14.23
C ILE A 249 -1.42 3.34 13.46
N SER A 250 -1.28 4.60 13.07
CA SER A 250 -2.30 5.29 12.28
C SER A 250 -2.25 4.86 10.80
N GLY A 251 -3.42 4.79 10.19
CA GLY A 251 -3.57 4.44 8.79
C GLY A 251 -4.89 4.88 8.20
N VAL A 252 -5.13 4.44 6.97
CA VAL A 252 -6.42 4.60 6.27
C VAL A 252 -6.81 3.28 5.62
N LYS A 253 -8.09 2.94 5.72
CA LYS A 253 -8.73 1.89 4.94
C LYS A 253 -9.49 2.54 3.80
N ILE A 254 -9.23 2.10 2.57
CA ILE A 254 -9.99 2.51 1.38
C ILE A 254 -10.70 1.28 0.85
N THR A 255 -12.02 1.34 0.75
CA THR A 255 -12.83 0.32 0.07
C THR A 255 -13.12 0.81 -1.34
N PHE A 256 -12.79 0.00 -2.34
CA PHE A 256 -12.91 0.40 -3.74
C PHE A 256 -13.42 -0.74 -4.61
N LEU A 257 -14.09 -0.40 -5.71
CA LEU A 257 -14.61 -1.33 -6.70
C LEU A 257 -13.87 -1.14 -8.03
N PRO A 258 -13.10 -2.13 -8.49
CA PRO A 258 -12.53 -2.11 -9.83
C PRO A 258 -13.61 -2.04 -10.91
N GLU A 259 -13.36 -1.27 -11.97
CA GLU A 259 -14.26 -1.20 -13.13
C GLU A 259 -14.53 -2.60 -13.71
N GLY A 260 -15.81 -2.92 -13.89
CA GLY A 260 -16.26 -4.19 -14.46
C GLY A 260 -16.30 -5.36 -13.47
N GLU A 261 -16.04 -5.11 -12.18
CA GLU A 261 -16.18 -6.11 -11.11
C GLU A 261 -17.40 -5.80 -10.22
N SER A 262 -17.91 -6.82 -9.52
CA SER A 262 -18.97 -6.69 -8.51
C SER A 262 -18.45 -6.68 -7.08
N GLU A 263 -17.26 -7.27 -6.87
CA GLU A 263 -16.69 -7.46 -5.54
C GLU A 263 -15.75 -6.30 -5.17
N PRO A 264 -16.07 -5.55 -4.10
CA PRO A 264 -15.17 -4.54 -3.57
C PRO A 264 -13.90 -5.15 -3.00
N ARG A 265 -12.87 -4.32 -2.91
CA ARG A 265 -11.56 -4.65 -2.34
C ARG A 265 -11.14 -3.59 -1.35
N THR A 266 -10.14 -3.94 -0.54
CA THR A 266 -9.64 -3.04 0.49
C THR A 266 -8.16 -2.72 0.30
N LEU A 267 -7.81 -1.46 0.54
CA LEU A 267 -6.44 -1.01 0.71
C LEU A 267 -6.26 -0.49 2.13
N HIS A 268 -5.28 -1.02 2.83
CA HIS A 268 -4.81 -0.52 4.11
C HIS A 268 -3.46 0.17 3.88
N TYR A 269 -3.39 1.48 4.15
CA TYR A 269 -2.14 2.22 4.14
C TYR A 269 -1.79 2.61 5.58
N PHE A 270 -0.62 2.18 6.06
CA PHE A 270 -0.12 2.52 7.39
C PHE A 270 1.16 3.36 7.29
N SER A 271 1.16 4.48 8.00
CA SER A 271 2.34 5.34 8.15
C SER A 271 3.16 4.84 9.33
N THR A 272 4.23 4.08 9.08
CA THR A 272 5.01 3.41 10.13
C THR A 272 6.46 3.16 9.75
N ASP A 273 7.35 3.21 10.74
CA ASP A 273 8.75 2.80 10.59
C ASP A 273 8.88 1.28 10.68
N ILE A 274 9.33 0.65 9.60
CA ILE A 274 9.55 -0.79 9.49
C ILE A 274 11.02 -1.20 9.62
N SER A 275 11.88 -0.29 10.10
CA SER A 275 13.21 -0.65 10.60
C SER A 275 13.09 -1.57 11.82
N ASN A 276 14.17 -2.26 12.18
CA ASN A 276 14.21 -3.07 13.40
C ASN A 276 13.87 -2.26 14.65
N GLU A 277 14.24 -0.97 14.70
CA GLU A 277 13.89 -0.08 15.81
C GLU A 277 12.40 0.27 15.81
N GLY A 278 11.85 0.59 14.63
CA GLY A 278 10.42 0.86 14.47
C GLY A 278 9.56 -0.35 14.82
N LEU A 279 9.90 -1.53 14.29
CA LEU A 279 9.22 -2.80 14.60
C LEU A 279 9.30 -3.19 16.08
N ALA A 280 10.38 -2.81 16.78
CA ALA A 280 10.46 -3.03 18.22
C ALA A 280 9.49 -2.13 19.02
N LYS A 281 9.16 -0.94 18.49
CA LYS A 281 8.17 -0.03 19.08
C LYS A 281 6.74 -0.40 18.71
N THR A 282 6.54 -1.02 17.55
CA THR A 282 5.22 -1.42 17.05
C THR A 282 5.12 -2.92 16.74
N PRO A 283 5.27 -3.81 17.75
CA PRO A 283 5.28 -5.26 17.55
C PRO A 283 3.97 -5.80 16.96
N GLN A 284 2.84 -5.10 17.15
CA GLN A 284 1.55 -5.44 16.57
C GLN A 284 1.57 -5.50 15.04
N LEU A 285 2.46 -4.74 14.37
CA LEU A 285 2.56 -4.75 12.91
C LEU A 285 2.95 -6.13 12.39
N LYS A 286 3.87 -6.79 13.10
CA LYS A 286 4.28 -8.15 12.77
C LYS A 286 3.11 -9.12 12.90
N ALA A 287 2.35 -9.01 14.00
CA ALA A 287 1.18 -9.86 14.23
C ALA A 287 0.09 -9.62 13.17
N PHE A 288 -0.13 -8.38 12.76
CA PHE A 288 -1.06 -8.05 11.67
C PHE A 288 -0.65 -8.71 10.35
N VAL A 289 0.62 -8.58 9.94
CA VAL A 289 1.11 -9.24 8.71
C VAL A 289 0.99 -10.77 8.80
N GLN A 290 1.12 -11.35 10.00
CA GLN A 290 0.90 -12.78 10.20
C GLN A 290 -0.58 -13.20 10.05
N GLN A 291 -1.52 -12.31 10.38
CA GLN A 291 -2.96 -12.55 10.19
C GLN A 291 -3.38 -12.58 8.72
N LEU A 292 -2.59 -11.99 7.81
CA LEU A 292 -2.83 -12.04 6.35
C LEU A 292 -2.70 -13.46 5.76
N GLY A 293 -2.30 -14.46 6.54
CA GLY A 293 -2.10 -15.83 6.06
C GLY A 293 -0.89 -15.91 5.15
N THR A 294 -1.05 -16.28 3.88
CA THR A 294 0.09 -16.46 2.96
C THR A 294 0.08 -15.37 1.88
N PRO A 295 0.47 -14.12 2.20
CA PRO A 295 0.39 -13.02 1.25
C PRO A 295 1.39 -13.20 0.10
N THR A 296 1.12 -12.50 -1.00
CA THR A 296 2.14 -12.20 -2.00
C THR A 296 2.81 -10.88 -1.64
N THR A 297 4.13 -10.92 -1.41
CA THR A 297 4.89 -9.71 -1.13
C THR A 297 5.38 -9.08 -2.43
N TYR A 298 5.23 -7.76 -2.53
CA TYR A 298 5.80 -6.97 -3.61
C TYR A 298 6.80 -5.96 -3.07
N LEU A 299 7.97 -5.87 -3.70
CA LEU A 299 9.00 -4.88 -3.39
C LEU A 299 9.43 -4.19 -4.67
N LYS A 300 9.28 -2.86 -4.73
CA LYS A 300 9.68 -2.09 -5.90
C LYS A 300 10.29 -0.77 -5.46
N ALA A 301 11.47 -0.46 -5.98
CA ALA A 301 12.18 0.78 -5.63
C ALA A 301 12.29 0.98 -4.09
N ALA A 302 12.57 -0.09 -3.34
CA ALA A 302 12.58 -0.13 -1.87
C ALA A 302 13.87 0.47 -1.26
N SER A 303 14.50 1.41 -1.96
CA SER A 303 15.69 2.17 -1.51
C SER A 303 16.87 1.30 -1.03
N TYR A 304 16.94 0.02 -1.44
CA TYR A 304 17.96 -0.94 -0.99
C TYR A 304 18.06 -1.04 0.54
N LEU A 305 16.97 -0.78 1.28
CA LEU A 305 16.98 -0.72 2.74
C LEU A 305 17.26 -2.09 3.37
N MET A 306 16.71 -3.16 2.79
CA MET A 306 16.89 -4.54 3.27
C MET A 306 18.29 -5.14 3.02
N TYR A 307 19.21 -4.35 2.46
CA TYR A 307 20.64 -4.67 2.44
C TYR A 307 21.32 -4.37 3.77
N ARG A 308 20.69 -3.55 4.62
CA ARG A 308 21.20 -3.16 5.94
C ARG A 308 20.67 -4.11 7.00
N ASP A 309 21.48 -4.42 8.00
CA ASP A 309 21.05 -5.25 9.13
C ASP A 309 19.95 -4.61 9.96
N SER A 310 19.83 -3.27 9.93
CA SER A 310 18.74 -2.52 10.56
C SER A 310 17.35 -2.79 9.97
N PHE A 311 17.24 -3.57 8.90
CA PHE A 311 15.98 -4.01 8.29
C PHE A 311 15.89 -5.54 8.20
N SER A 312 16.63 -6.26 9.05
CA SER A 312 16.60 -7.73 9.06
C SER A 312 15.24 -8.28 9.48
N GLN A 313 14.54 -7.66 10.43
CA GLN A 313 13.28 -8.21 10.95
C GLN A 313 12.16 -8.18 9.90
N ILE A 314 12.04 -7.11 9.11
CA ILE A 314 11.07 -7.06 8.01
C ILE A 314 11.43 -8.06 6.91
N ARG A 315 12.72 -8.23 6.60
CA ARG A 315 13.19 -9.26 5.64
C ARG A 315 12.80 -10.66 6.11
N ASP A 316 13.04 -10.97 7.38
CA ASP A 316 12.72 -12.27 7.96
C ASP A 316 11.21 -12.51 8.01
N LEU A 317 10.42 -11.47 8.31
CA LEU A 317 8.95 -11.51 8.27
C LEU A 317 8.44 -11.84 6.86
N ILE A 318 8.96 -11.15 5.83
CA ILE A 318 8.60 -11.39 4.42
C ILE A 318 8.89 -12.84 4.03
N LEU A 319 10.12 -13.33 4.29
CA LEU A 319 10.54 -14.70 3.94
C LEU A 319 9.76 -15.77 4.71
N THR A 320 9.35 -15.46 5.95
CA THR A 320 8.58 -16.39 6.79
C THR A 320 7.14 -16.49 6.32
N GLN A 321 6.49 -15.35 6.08
CA GLN A 321 5.05 -15.29 5.90
C GLN A 321 4.59 -15.46 4.45
N SER A 322 5.36 -14.94 3.49
CA SER A 322 4.88 -14.86 2.11
C SER A 322 4.87 -16.22 1.42
N GLY A 323 3.91 -16.42 0.50
CA GLY A 323 3.92 -17.54 -0.45
C GLY A 323 4.63 -17.19 -1.75
N ASN A 324 4.59 -15.91 -2.13
CA ASN A 324 5.28 -15.37 -3.29
C ASN A 324 5.99 -14.07 -2.93
N LEU A 325 7.12 -13.79 -3.58
CA LEU A 325 7.87 -12.56 -3.49
C LEU A 325 8.21 -12.08 -4.89
N LEU A 326 7.65 -10.95 -5.31
CA LEU A 326 8.05 -10.26 -6.53
C LEU A 326 8.90 -9.04 -6.15
N GLN A 327 10.12 -8.93 -6.69
CA GLN A 327 10.98 -7.80 -6.39
C GLN A 327 11.89 -7.37 -7.54
N ASP A 328 12.24 -6.08 -7.60
CA ASP A 328 13.43 -5.61 -8.31
C ASP A 328 14.68 -5.72 -7.40
N ASP A 329 15.86 -5.48 -7.95
CA ASP A 329 17.14 -5.57 -7.22
C ASP A 329 17.24 -4.60 -6.03
N SER A 330 16.38 -3.59 -5.97
CA SER A 330 16.30 -2.66 -4.86
C SER A 330 15.60 -3.19 -3.61
N GLY A 331 14.95 -4.36 -3.70
CA GLY A 331 14.34 -5.07 -2.59
C GLY A 331 15.37 -5.68 -1.63
N MET A 332 15.25 -6.98 -1.37
CA MET A 332 16.22 -7.72 -0.56
C MET A 332 17.30 -8.38 -1.43
N PRO A 333 18.55 -8.46 -0.94
CA PRO A 333 19.61 -9.18 -1.63
C PRO A 333 19.22 -10.64 -1.92
N ILE A 334 19.55 -11.12 -3.12
CA ILE A 334 19.14 -12.46 -3.59
C ILE A 334 19.70 -13.57 -2.70
N LYS A 335 20.86 -13.34 -2.07
CA LYS A 335 21.48 -14.28 -1.12
C LYS A 335 20.62 -14.64 0.08
N TYR A 336 19.58 -13.86 0.40
CA TYR A 336 18.65 -14.17 1.49
C TYR A 336 17.47 -15.04 1.05
N VAL A 337 17.24 -15.16 -0.26
CA VAL A 337 16.20 -16.03 -0.82
C VAL A 337 16.82 -17.40 -1.06
N ASP A 338 16.58 -18.31 -0.12
CA ASP A 338 17.12 -19.68 -0.13
C ASP A 338 16.49 -20.51 -1.26
N GLU A 339 17.27 -20.86 -2.29
CA GLU A 339 16.84 -21.69 -3.43
C GLU A 339 16.39 -23.11 -2.99
N GLY A 340 16.77 -23.57 -1.81
CA GLY A 340 16.24 -24.81 -1.22
C GLY A 340 14.79 -24.68 -0.75
N LYS A 341 14.31 -23.46 -0.52
CA LYS A 341 12.95 -23.15 -0.04
C LYS A 341 12.08 -22.40 -1.06
N TRP A 342 12.69 -21.81 -2.08
CA TRP A 342 12.02 -20.98 -3.08
C TRP A 342 12.43 -21.38 -4.49
N ASP A 343 11.47 -21.42 -5.40
CA ASP A 343 11.73 -21.42 -6.83
C ASP A 343 11.82 -19.98 -7.32
N ILE A 344 12.94 -19.62 -7.95
CA ILE A 344 13.23 -18.24 -8.36
C ILE A 344 13.27 -18.15 -9.87
N THR A 345 12.44 -17.27 -10.44
CA THR A 345 12.46 -16.91 -11.86
C THR A 345 12.98 -15.49 -12.03
N TYR A 346 13.94 -15.32 -12.92
CA TYR A 346 14.58 -14.04 -13.22
C TYR A 346 14.05 -13.46 -14.54
N TYR A 347 13.89 -12.15 -14.58
CA TYR A 347 13.39 -11.40 -15.74
C TYR A 347 14.23 -10.17 -16.02
N GLY A 348 14.41 -9.85 -17.30
CA GLY A 348 15.07 -8.63 -17.74
C GLY A 348 16.59 -8.73 -17.63
N ASN A 349 17.22 -7.70 -17.08
CA ASN A 349 18.67 -7.56 -17.04
C ASN A 349 19.13 -6.87 -15.76
N TYR A 350 20.14 -7.45 -15.10
CA TYR A 350 20.82 -6.82 -13.97
C TYR A 350 22.27 -6.50 -14.33
N THR A 351 22.62 -5.21 -14.30
CA THR A 351 23.99 -4.73 -14.53
C THR A 351 24.64 -4.20 -13.26
N SER A 352 24.07 -3.13 -12.71
CA SER A 352 24.43 -2.54 -11.41
C SER A 352 23.30 -1.65 -10.92
N PRO A 353 23.25 -1.31 -9.62
CA PRO A 353 22.39 -0.24 -9.13
C PRO A 353 22.69 1.10 -9.81
N ILE A 354 21.78 2.07 -9.64
CA ILE A 354 22.07 3.48 -9.98
C ILE A 354 23.18 4.03 -9.09
N GLY A 355 23.84 5.13 -9.50
CA GLY A 355 25.01 5.67 -8.80
C GLY A 355 24.78 5.97 -7.31
N LEU A 356 23.56 6.36 -6.91
CA LEU A 356 23.19 6.61 -5.51
C LEU A 356 23.31 5.37 -4.62
N PHE A 357 23.18 4.17 -5.20
CA PHE A 357 23.17 2.89 -4.50
C PHE A 357 24.27 1.96 -5.02
N ALA A 358 25.34 2.50 -5.62
CA ALA A 358 26.39 1.71 -6.27
C ALA A 358 27.03 0.67 -5.33
N GLU A 359 27.11 0.98 -4.03
CA GLU A 359 27.65 0.09 -3.00
C GLU A 359 26.76 -1.12 -2.69
N ARG A 360 25.54 -1.17 -3.25
CA ARG A 360 24.58 -2.27 -3.12
C ARG A 360 24.66 -3.27 -4.27
N TYR A 361 25.73 -3.19 -5.06
CA TYR A 361 25.99 -4.15 -6.13
C TYR A 361 26.03 -5.60 -5.63
N GLN A 362 25.38 -6.51 -6.36
CA GLN A 362 25.30 -7.93 -6.07
C GLN A 362 26.09 -8.73 -7.12
N PRO A 363 27.36 -9.12 -6.85
CA PRO A 363 28.18 -9.84 -7.82
C PRO A 363 27.57 -11.19 -8.21
N GLU A 364 26.96 -11.90 -7.26
CA GLU A 364 26.32 -13.19 -7.55
C GLU A 364 25.07 -13.01 -8.44
N LEU A 365 24.25 -11.97 -8.18
CA LEU A 365 23.13 -11.65 -9.06
C LEU A 365 23.62 -11.32 -10.47
N ARG A 366 24.73 -10.57 -10.61
CA ARG A 366 25.31 -10.30 -11.93
C ARG A 366 25.75 -11.57 -12.65
N LYS A 367 26.37 -12.53 -11.95
CA LYS A 367 26.75 -13.80 -12.55
C LYS A 367 25.55 -14.58 -13.06
N ILE A 368 24.45 -14.61 -12.29
CA ILE A 368 23.18 -15.23 -12.72
C ILE A 368 22.72 -14.61 -14.04
N TYR A 369 22.60 -13.28 -14.10
CA TYR A 369 22.16 -12.58 -15.32
C TYR A 369 23.12 -12.66 -16.51
N GLN A 370 24.37 -13.11 -16.31
CA GLN A 370 25.34 -13.34 -17.39
C GLN A 370 25.38 -14.79 -17.87
N GLY A 371 24.99 -15.75 -17.02
CA GLY A 371 25.15 -17.18 -17.28
C GLY A 371 23.84 -17.94 -17.51
N ASP A 372 22.71 -17.40 -17.07
CA ASP A 372 21.42 -18.06 -17.18
C ASP A 372 20.70 -17.69 -18.50
N ASN A 373 20.56 -18.67 -19.38
CA ASN A 373 19.89 -18.53 -20.67
C ASN A 373 18.35 -18.70 -20.58
N THR A 374 17.81 -18.97 -19.39
CA THR A 374 16.36 -19.11 -19.15
C THR A 374 15.67 -17.81 -18.76
N ILE A 375 16.45 -16.75 -18.50
CA ILE A 375 15.95 -15.42 -18.12
C ILE A 375 15.05 -14.87 -19.22
N LYS A 376 13.80 -14.58 -18.85
CA LYS A 376 12.81 -14.02 -19.77
C LYS A 376 13.03 -12.52 -19.94
N PRO A 377 12.82 -11.96 -21.15
CA PRO A 377 12.98 -10.53 -21.36
C PRO A 377 11.93 -9.71 -20.59
N LEU A 378 12.30 -8.49 -20.18
CA LEU A 378 11.41 -7.53 -19.57
C LEU A 378 11.32 -6.29 -20.46
N ASN A 379 10.19 -6.11 -21.15
CA ASN A 379 10.02 -5.10 -22.21
C ASN A 379 9.43 -3.77 -21.70
N PHE A 380 9.37 -3.58 -20.39
CA PHE A 380 8.97 -2.36 -19.71
C PHE A 380 9.95 -2.00 -18.60
N GLY A 381 9.94 -0.71 -18.23
CA GLY A 381 10.73 -0.18 -17.15
C GLY A 381 10.11 -0.42 -15.79
N ILE A 382 10.92 -0.77 -14.79
CA ILE A 382 10.50 -0.87 -13.40
C ILE A 382 11.66 -0.62 -12.44
N GLY A 383 11.36 -0.12 -11.24
CA GLY A 383 12.35 0.14 -10.20
C GLY A 383 13.28 1.30 -10.55
N TYR A 384 14.44 1.38 -9.88
CA TYR A 384 15.38 2.48 -10.10
C TYR A 384 16.01 2.48 -11.52
N LYS A 385 16.03 1.33 -12.18
CA LYS A 385 16.56 1.12 -13.53
C LYS A 385 15.45 1.05 -14.57
N PHE A 386 14.53 2.00 -14.53
CA PHE A 386 13.32 2.09 -15.37
C PHE A 386 13.54 2.21 -16.90
N GLY A 387 14.79 2.23 -17.38
CA GLY A 387 15.07 2.15 -18.81
C GLY A 387 14.56 0.83 -19.38
N VAL A 388 13.95 0.85 -20.57
CA VAL A 388 13.50 -0.38 -21.25
C VAL A 388 14.71 -1.29 -21.46
N ASN A 389 14.59 -2.57 -21.06
CA ASN A 389 15.65 -3.58 -21.07
C ASN A 389 16.82 -3.34 -20.09
N GLU A 390 16.72 -2.35 -19.19
CA GLU A 390 17.68 -2.13 -18.11
C GLU A 390 17.18 -2.61 -16.75
N SER A 391 15.87 -2.80 -16.63
CA SER A 391 15.22 -3.25 -15.41
C SER A 391 15.36 -4.76 -15.23
N ASN A 392 15.23 -5.19 -13.98
CA ASN A 392 15.11 -6.59 -13.61
C ASN A 392 13.89 -6.80 -12.72
N LEU A 393 13.37 -8.03 -12.74
CA LEU A 393 12.43 -8.53 -11.75
C LEU A 393 12.83 -9.96 -11.37
N MET A 394 12.53 -10.32 -10.14
CA MET A 394 12.73 -11.65 -9.58
C MET A 394 11.40 -12.07 -8.96
N LEU A 395 10.84 -13.17 -9.45
CA LEU A 395 9.68 -13.82 -8.85
C LEU A 395 10.14 -15.06 -8.10
N SER A 396 9.96 -15.06 -6.80
CA SER A 396 10.22 -16.22 -5.94
C SER A 396 8.90 -16.80 -5.45
N THR A 397 8.66 -18.07 -5.71
CA THR A 397 7.50 -18.82 -5.21
C THR A 397 7.98 -19.85 -4.20
N LYS A 398 7.33 -19.90 -3.04
CA LYS A 398 7.73 -20.81 -1.96
C LYS A 398 7.45 -22.24 -2.38
N LYS A 399 8.43 -23.12 -2.20
CA LYS A 399 8.26 -24.55 -2.45
C LYS A 399 7.29 -25.12 -1.44
N ASP A 400 6.40 -25.99 -1.91
CA ASP A 400 5.63 -26.84 -1.03
C ASP A 400 6.62 -27.63 -0.14
N LYS A 401 6.30 -27.77 1.15
CA LYS A 401 7.09 -28.66 2.00
C LYS A 401 7.02 -30.05 1.37
N PRO A 402 8.16 -30.73 1.12
CA PRO A 402 8.08 -32.14 0.78
C PRO A 402 7.34 -32.85 1.92
N GLU A 403 6.29 -33.58 1.55
CA GLU A 403 5.49 -34.41 2.48
C GLU A 403 6.35 -35.37 3.29
#